data_AF-A0A8H5WNM6-F1
#
_entry.id   AF-A0A8H5WNM6-F1
#
_cell.length_a   1.000
_cell.length_b   1.000
_cell.length_c   1.000
_cell.angle_alpha   90.00
_cell.angle_beta   90.00
_cell.angle_gamma   90.00
#
_symmetry.space_group_name_H-M   'P 1'
#
loop_
_entity.id
_entity.type
_entity.pdbx_description
1 polymer ?
#
loop_
_entity_poly.entity_id
_entity_poly.type
_entity_poly.pdbx_seq_one_letter_code
_entity_poly.pdbx_strand_id
1 'polypeptide(L)'
;MTAQLETQGSGLQHGLQGSDALKLGNPADVQLNAGDEEGPMKPSSKFTGHQLFYVFGLDGVGAMILSAGVNFALAYPMYTTQDTIKNPIRLFQLPNTLAGDAAVTIIVQCILTWFVEMGLVRYDVSKRSVQPIGFIREPSRPWLRWLFFLAPSDPNDSEMESEKEPRDKARTSSVFNTIVQGALRGFMLAVVGFFLLWPVSVGILTVVGEREGGDWRYQDRWVPQVFKAILGGVLGLLTTPLMALFWLVKAGWEGNDERSNARNSRRSRYAQIQALEQTQAMSAV
;
A
#
# COMPACT_ATOMS: atom_id res chain seq x y z
N MET A 1 -73.23 -38.22 20.63
CA MET A 1 -72.64 -37.79 19.36
C MET A 1 -71.14 -38.06 19.48
N THR A 2 -70.60 -39.29 19.41
CA THR A 2 -70.64 -40.32 18.33
C THR A 2 -70.33 -39.69 16.96
N ALA A 3 -69.36 -40.09 16.12
CA ALA A 3 -68.41 -41.21 15.97
C ALA A 3 -67.20 -40.65 15.14
N GLN A 4 -65.93 -41.09 15.19
CA GLN A 4 -65.25 -42.36 14.88
C GLN A 4 -65.37 -42.89 13.43
N LEU A 5 -64.22 -43.35 12.90
CA LEU A 5 -63.91 -44.26 11.75
C LEU A 5 -63.29 -43.56 10.51
N GLU A 6 -61.96 -43.70 10.32
CA GLU A 6 -61.23 -44.74 9.54
C GLU A 6 -61.04 -44.28 8.07
N THR A 7 -59.89 -44.42 7.42
CA THR A 7 -59.23 -45.71 7.18
C THR A 7 -57.71 -45.59 7.00
N GLN A 8 -57.06 -46.63 7.49
CA GLN A 8 -55.66 -46.98 7.46
C GLN A 8 -55.33 -47.79 6.19
N GLY A 9 -54.08 -47.75 5.75
CA GLY A 9 -53.47 -48.78 4.91
C GLY A 9 -52.16 -48.29 4.30
N SER A 10 -51.04 -49.01 4.28
CA SER A 10 -50.54 -50.22 4.94
C SER A 10 -49.11 -50.38 4.40
N GLY A 11 -48.17 -50.80 5.25
CA GLY A 11 -46.97 -51.53 4.83
C GLY A 11 -45.79 -50.73 4.25
N LEU A 12 -44.69 -50.66 4.99
CA LEU A 12 -43.50 -51.48 4.70
C LEU A 12 -42.40 -51.27 5.76
N GLN A 13 -42.11 -52.36 6.47
CA GLN A 13 -40.89 -52.55 7.25
C GLN A 13 -39.74 -52.98 6.32
N HIS A 14 -38.52 -52.63 6.75
CA HIS A 14 -37.25 -53.35 6.61
C HIS A 14 -36.64 -53.59 5.22
N GLY A 15 -35.41 -53.09 5.04
CA GLY A 15 -34.47 -53.53 4.01
C GLY A 15 -33.13 -52.78 4.06
N LEU A 16 -32.13 -53.38 4.73
CA LEU A 16 -30.72 -53.02 4.70
C LEU A 16 -30.12 -53.27 3.29
N GLN A 17 -29.38 -52.30 2.74
CA GLN A 17 -28.23 -52.41 1.80
C GLN A 17 -28.05 -51.01 1.18
N GLY A 18 -26.95 -50.27 1.33
CA GLY A 18 -25.56 -50.70 1.24
C GLY A 18 -25.10 -50.67 -0.22
N SER A 19 -24.88 -49.48 -0.80
CA SER A 19 -23.95 -49.20 -1.93
C SER A 19 -24.25 -47.86 -2.62
N ASP A 20 -23.85 -46.73 -2.02
CA ASP A 20 -23.66 -45.50 -2.80
C ASP A 20 -22.23 -45.51 -3.34
N ALA A 21 -22.11 -46.03 -4.56
CA ALA A 21 -20.92 -45.95 -5.36
C ALA A 21 -20.52 -44.48 -5.55
N LEU A 22 -19.29 -44.18 -5.14
CA LEU A 22 -18.49 -43.03 -5.57
C LEU A 22 -18.61 -42.90 -7.10
N LYS A 23 -19.49 -42.01 -7.57
CA LYS A 23 -19.44 -41.51 -8.94
C LYS A 23 -18.18 -40.67 -9.05
N LEU A 24 -17.09 -41.33 -9.45
CA LEU A 24 -15.88 -40.69 -9.94
C LEU A 24 -16.30 -39.89 -11.19
N GLY A 25 -16.39 -38.57 -11.02
CA GLY A 25 -16.71 -37.66 -12.12
C GLY A 25 -15.68 -37.80 -13.25
N ASN A 26 -16.18 -37.84 -14.47
CA ASN A 26 -15.41 -37.93 -15.70
C ASN A 26 -14.40 -36.76 -15.78
N PRO A 27 -13.10 -36.99 -16.03
CA PRO A 27 -12.08 -35.93 -16.05
C PRO A 27 -12.21 -34.93 -17.22
N ALA A 28 -13.19 -35.13 -18.11
CA ALA A 28 -13.46 -34.25 -19.24
C ALA A 28 -14.41 -33.08 -18.92
N ASP A 29 -15.12 -33.11 -17.78
CA ASP A 29 -16.14 -32.09 -17.46
C ASP A 29 -15.59 -30.91 -16.65
N VAL A 30 -14.26 -30.85 -16.42
CA VAL A 30 -13.59 -29.68 -15.82
C VAL A 30 -13.20 -28.69 -16.92
N GLN A 31 -14.17 -28.26 -17.72
CA GLN A 31 -14.04 -27.07 -18.56
C GLN A 31 -14.93 -25.95 -18.02
N LEU A 32 -14.26 -24.98 -17.40
CA LEU A 32 -14.58 -23.55 -17.45
C LEU A 32 -15.99 -23.12 -17.02
N ASN A 33 -16.37 -23.45 -15.78
CA ASN A 33 -17.13 -22.46 -15.01
C ASN A 33 -16.15 -21.37 -14.54
N ALA A 34 -15.92 -20.38 -15.42
CA ALA A 34 -15.34 -19.09 -15.08
C ALA A 34 -16.36 -18.25 -14.28
N GLY A 35 -16.95 -18.86 -13.24
CA GLY A 35 -17.76 -18.17 -12.25
C GLY A 35 -16.84 -17.42 -11.32
N ASP A 36 -16.91 -16.09 -11.39
CA ASP A 36 -16.49 -15.13 -10.37
C ASP A 36 -15.25 -15.52 -9.57
N GLU A 37 -14.07 -15.21 -10.11
CA GLU A 37 -12.81 -15.35 -9.37
C GLU A 37 -12.88 -14.51 -8.07
N GLU A 38 -13.10 -15.17 -6.94
CA GLU A 38 -12.88 -14.68 -5.57
C GLU A 38 -11.37 -14.46 -5.29
N GLY A 39 -10.59 -14.05 -6.30
CA GLY A 39 -9.16 -13.74 -6.21
C GLY A 39 -8.85 -12.23 -6.34
N PRO A 40 -7.65 -11.77 -5.99
CA PRO A 40 -7.20 -10.38 -6.22
C PRO A 40 -7.41 -9.97 -7.69
N MET A 41 -7.78 -8.71 -7.97
CA MET A 41 -8.02 -8.23 -9.36
C MET A 41 -6.79 -8.43 -10.25
N LYS A 42 -7.01 -8.69 -11.55
CA LYS A 42 -5.92 -8.87 -12.51
C LYS A 42 -5.10 -7.57 -12.65
N PRO A 43 -3.77 -7.62 -12.44
CA PRO A 43 -2.91 -6.46 -12.67
C PRO A 43 -3.12 -5.94 -14.08
N SER A 44 -3.26 -4.62 -14.22
CA SER A 44 -3.58 -4.02 -15.50
C SER A 44 -2.37 -4.07 -16.44
N SER A 45 -2.63 -4.37 -17.72
CA SER A 45 -1.62 -4.42 -18.79
C SER A 45 -1.34 -3.05 -19.42
N LYS A 46 -2.16 -2.03 -19.12
CA LYS A 46 -2.02 -0.64 -19.55
C LYS A 46 -2.52 0.31 -18.46
N PHE A 47 -2.14 1.58 -18.50
CA PHE A 47 -2.77 2.57 -17.62
C PHE A 47 -4.26 2.68 -17.94
N THR A 48 -5.11 2.39 -16.94
CA THR A 48 -6.56 2.62 -17.03
C THR A 48 -6.88 4.07 -16.63
N GLY A 49 -7.88 4.68 -17.28
CA GLY A 49 -8.31 6.04 -16.92
C GLY A 49 -8.69 6.19 -15.44
N HIS A 50 -9.27 5.13 -14.85
CA HIS A 50 -9.56 5.07 -13.41
C HIS A 50 -8.30 5.12 -12.53
N GLN A 51 -7.21 4.46 -12.93
CA GLN A 51 -5.93 4.54 -12.23
C GLN A 51 -5.34 5.95 -12.32
N LEU A 52 -5.45 6.58 -13.48
CA LEU A 52 -4.96 7.95 -13.67
C LEU A 52 -5.76 8.96 -12.82
N PHE A 53 -7.08 8.80 -12.77
CA PHE A 53 -7.95 9.62 -11.92
C PHE A 53 -7.66 9.39 -10.43
N TYR A 54 -7.43 8.15 -10.01
CA TYR A 54 -7.02 7.84 -8.64
C TYR A 54 -5.71 8.56 -8.28
N VAL A 55 -4.66 8.33 -9.06
CA VAL A 55 -3.31 8.86 -8.78
C VAL A 55 -3.24 10.39 -8.85
N PHE A 56 -3.82 11.02 -9.87
CA PHE A 56 -3.68 12.47 -10.07
C PHE A 56 -4.86 13.28 -9.52
N GLY A 57 -6.06 12.70 -9.51
CA GLY A 57 -7.25 13.34 -8.97
C GLY A 57 -7.29 13.23 -7.45
N LEU A 58 -7.41 11.99 -6.93
CA LEU A 58 -7.51 11.75 -5.49
C LEU A 58 -6.16 11.97 -4.80
N ASP A 59 -5.12 11.27 -5.23
CA ASP A 59 -3.80 11.36 -4.59
C ASP A 59 -2.99 12.57 -5.06
N GLY A 60 -3.44 13.31 -6.08
CA GLY A 60 -2.81 14.57 -6.49
C GLY A 60 -3.54 15.76 -5.87
N VAL A 61 -4.68 16.12 -6.47
CA VAL A 61 -5.45 17.30 -6.07
C VAL A 61 -6.10 17.12 -4.70
N GLY A 62 -6.66 15.94 -4.40
CA GLY A 62 -7.25 15.66 -3.09
C GLY A 62 -6.21 15.75 -1.97
N ALA A 63 -5.05 15.12 -2.17
CA ALA A 63 -3.93 15.19 -1.24
C ALA A 63 -3.37 16.61 -1.08
N MET A 64 -3.31 17.41 -2.14
CA MET A 64 -2.91 18.82 -2.08
C MET A 64 -3.82 19.62 -1.14
N ILE A 65 -5.14 19.49 -1.30
CA ILE A 65 -6.12 20.22 -0.48
C ILE A 65 -6.02 19.78 0.98
N LEU A 66 -5.95 18.46 1.23
CA LEU A 66 -5.84 17.91 2.58
C LEU A 66 -4.54 18.34 3.25
N SER A 67 -3.41 18.24 2.54
CA SER A 67 -2.10 18.61 3.07
C SER A 67 -2.00 20.12 3.34
N ALA A 68 -2.60 20.97 2.48
CA ALA A 68 -2.69 22.39 2.72
C ALA A 68 -3.50 22.71 3.98
N GLY A 69 -4.66 22.06 4.15
CA GLY A 69 -5.52 22.23 5.32
C GLY A 69 -4.86 21.80 6.62
N VAL A 70 -4.21 20.63 6.65
CA VAL A 70 -3.50 20.12 7.84
C VAL A 70 -2.34 21.04 8.22
N ASN A 71 -1.52 21.48 7.26
CA ASN A 71 -0.40 22.38 7.54
C ASN A 71 -0.88 23.75 8.03
N PHE A 72 -1.95 24.28 7.45
CA PHE A 72 -2.60 25.50 7.93
C PHE A 72 -3.08 25.34 9.38
N ALA A 73 -3.78 24.23 9.67
CA ALA A 73 -4.34 23.94 10.98
C ALA A 73 -3.27 23.77 12.07
N LEU A 74 -2.09 23.24 11.73
CA LEU A 74 -0.94 23.17 12.65
C LEU A 74 -0.27 24.53 12.83
N ALA A 75 -0.12 25.30 11.75
CA ALA A 75 0.51 26.62 11.78
C ALA A 75 -0.34 27.64 12.56
N TYR A 76 -1.66 27.55 12.48
CA TYR A 76 -2.57 28.50 13.13
C TYR A 76 -2.32 28.64 14.64
N PRO A 77 -2.45 27.58 15.49
CA PRO A 77 -2.20 27.70 16.92
C PRO A 77 -0.74 28.05 17.19
N MET A 78 0.20 27.53 16.40
CA MET A 78 1.63 27.77 16.61
C MET A 78 1.97 29.26 16.51
N TYR A 79 1.49 29.95 15.48
CA TYR A 79 1.82 31.37 15.26
C TYR A 79 0.84 32.36 15.91
N THR A 80 -0.36 31.92 16.32
CA THR A 80 -1.32 32.81 17.00
C THR A 80 -1.17 32.83 18.52
N THR A 81 -0.66 31.76 19.13
CA THR A 81 -0.49 31.68 20.59
C THR A 81 0.88 32.18 21.07
N GLN A 82 1.82 32.41 20.16
CA GLN A 82 3.15 32.92 20.49
C GLN A 82 3.12 34.41 20.80
N ASP A 83 3.87 34.80 21.84
CA ASP A 83 4.11 36.21 22.16
C ASP A 83 5.11 36.82 21.16
N THR A 84 4.53 37.30 20.06
CA THR A 84 5.24 37.91 18.91
C THR A 84 5.92 39.24 19.26
N ILE A 85 5.63 39.82 20.43
CA ILE A 85 6.33 41.00 20.96
C ILE A 85 7.68 40.59 21.55
N LYS A 86 7.73 39.48 22.29
CA LYS A 86 8.96 38.97 22.93
C LYS A 86 9.83 38.14 21.96
N ASN A 87 9.20 37.35 21.10
CA ASN A 87 9.88 36.48 20.13
C ASN A 87 9.27 36.66 18.74
N PRO A 88 9.73 37.64 17.95
CA PRO A 88 9.17 37.87 16.62
C PRO A 88 9.43 36.68 15.69
N ILE A 89 8.53 36.50 14.72
CA ILE A 89 8.65 35.45 13.71
C ILE A 89 9.74 35.86 12.73
N ARG A 90 10.76 35.02 12.60
CA ARG A 90 11.97 35.29 11.81
C ARG A 90 12.17 34.22 10.76
N LEU A 91 12.88 34.55 9.69
CA LEU A 91 13.16 33.58 8.64
C LEU A 91 14.15 32.51 9.11
N PHE A 92 15.30 32.91 9.64
CA PHE A 92 16.37 31.97 10.02
C PHE A 92 16.58 31.83 11.53
N GLN A 93 16.38 32.89 12.31
CA GLN A 93 16.71 32.88 13.72
C GLN A 93 15.68 32.15 14.60
N LEU A 94 16.20 31.41 15.59
CA LEU A 94 15.42 30.80 16.65
C LEU A 94 14.88 31.87 17.63
N PRO A 95 13.78 31.61 18.36
CA PRO A 95 13.03 30.35 18.47
C PRO A 95 11.97 30.13 17.37
N ASN A 96 11.53 31.18 16.67
CA ASN A 96 10.40 31.13 15.73
C ASN A 96 10.87 31.22 14.28
N THR A 97 11.62 30.22 13.82
CA THR A 97 12.16 30.16 12.45
C THR A 97 11.16 29.58 11.45
N LEU A 98 10.86 30.33 10.38
CA LEU A 98 10.05 29.83 9.26
C LEU A 98 10.84 28.83 8.39
N ALA A 99 12.13 29.07 8.16
CA ALA A 99 12.95 28.22 7.31
C ALA A 99 13.18 26.84 7.94
N GLY A 100 13.43 26.79 9.25
CA GLY A 100 13.56 25.52 9.98
C GLY A 100 12.24 24.74 9.99
N ASP A 101 11.12 25.42 10.21
CA ASP A 101 9.81 24.79 10.23
C ASP A 101 9.40 24.25 8.86
N ALA A 102 9.73 24.96 7.77
CA ALA A 102 9.58 24.46 6.40
C ALA A 102 10.38 23.19 6.14
N ALA A 103 11.64 23.14 6.60
CA ALA A 103 12.50 21.96 6.46
C ALA A 103 11.92 20.75 7.19
N VAL A 104 11.51 20.92 8.45
CA VAL A 104 10.89 19.87 9.25
C VAL A 104 9.59 19.39 8.62
N THR A 105 8.76 20.32 8.13
CA THR A 105 7.51 20.00 7.43
C THR A 105 7.76 19.08 6.24
N ILE A 106 8.73 19.40 5.38
CA ILE A 106 9.04 18.57 4.20
C ILE A 106 9.44 17.15 4.62
N ILE A 107 10.33 17.02 5.61
CA ILE A 107 10.83 15.73 6.08
C ILE A 107 9.72 14.90 6.71
N VAL A 108 9.02 15.46 7.70
CA VAL A 108 7.99 14.74 8.46
C VAL A 108 6.80 14.40 7.57
N GLN A 109 6.34 15.33 6.73
CA GLN A 109 5.23 15.08 5.82
C GLN A 109 5.55 13.93 4.86
N CYS A 110 6.70 13.94 4.19
CA CYS A 110 7.04 12.86 3.25
C CYS A 110 7.14 11.49 3.92
N ILE A 111 7.67 11.42 5.15
CA ILE A 111 7.74 10.16 5.91
C ILE A 111 6.34 9.68 6.30
N LEU A 112 5.50 10.55 6.85
CA LEU A 112 4.15 10.17 7.27
C LEU A 112 3.28 9.79 6.07
N THR A 113 3.32 10.61 5.02
CA THR A 113 2.59 10.36 3.77
C THR A 113 2.96 9.01 3.17
N TRP A 114 4.24 8.62 3.19
CA TRP A 114 4.66 7.30 2.71
C TRP A 114 3.89 6.15 3.36
N PHE A 115 3.68 6.22 4.69
CA PHE A 115 2.92 5.21 5.44
C PHE A 115 1.41 5.30 5.22
N VAL A 116 0.88 6.51 5.07
CA VAL A 116 -0.54 6.72 4.75
C VAL A 116 -0.86 6.08 3.40
N GLU A 117 -0.06 6.36 2.37
CA GLU A 117 -0.23 5.78 1.03
C GLU A 117 -0.07 4.26 1.03
N MET A 118 0.88 3.72 1.80
CA MET A 118 1.01 2.28 1.98
C MET A 118 -0.29 1.65 2.51
N GLY A 119 -0.94 2.30 3.48
CA GLY A 119 -2.20 1.84 4.05
C GLY A 119 -3.38 1.97 3.08
N LEU A 120 -3.52 3.14 2.44
CA LEU A 120 -4.61 3.44 1.51
C LEU A 120 -4.58 2.52 0.29
N VAL A 121 -3.44 2.43 -0.40
CA VAL A 121 -3.33 1.57 -1.60
C VAL A 121 -3.57 0.11 -1.25
N ARG A 122 -3.04 -0.37 -0.12
CA ARG A 122 -3.28 -1.75 0.33
C ARG A 122 -4.77 -1.99 0.60
N TYR A 123 -5.43 -1.04 1.24
CA TYR A 123 -6.88 -1.12 1.50
C TYR A 123 -7.68 -1.11 0.19
N ASP A 124 -7.40 -0.19 -0.71
CA ASP A 124 -8.13 -0.02 -1.97
C ASP A 124 -7.95 -1.19 -2.94
N VAL A 125 -6.74 -1.75 -3.00
CA VAL A 125 -6.48 -2.99 -3.75
C VAL A 125 -7.22 -4.17 -3.11
N SER A 126 -7.23 -4.28 -1.77
CA SER A 126 -7.94 -5.36 -1.07
C SER A 126 -9.46 -5.32 -1.28
N LYS A 127 -10.02 -4.12 -1.39
CA LYS A 127 -11.45 -3.88 -1.66
C LYS A 127 -11.80 -3.94 -3.14
N ARG A 128 -10.83 -4.23 -4.01
CA ARG A 128 -10.99 -4.22 -5.46
C ARG A 128 -11.46 -2.86 -6.02
N SER A 129 -11.14 -1.76 -5.34
CA SER A 129 -11.49 -0.40 -5.78
C SER A 129 -10.56 0.09 -6.89
N VAL A 130 -9.28 -0.31 -6.83
CA VAL A 130 -8.24 0.07 -7.78
C VAL A 130 -7.47 -1.15 -8.27
N GLN A 131 -7.18 -1.19 -9.56
CA GLN A 131 -6.38 -2.25 -10.16
C GLN A 131 -4.89 -1.98 -9.92
N PRO A 132 -4.11 -2.97 -9.47
CA PRO A 132 -2.66 -2.82 -9.36
C PRO A 132 -2.01 -2.73 -10.76
N ILE A 133 -0.84 -2.10 -10.83
CA ILE A 133 -0.13 -1.86 -12.09
C ILE A 133 0.77 -3.07 -12.41
N GLY A 134 0.42 -3.85 -13.44
CA GLY A 134 1.11 -5.09 -13.78
C GLY A 134 2.01 -5.03 -15.01
N PHE A 135 1.98 -3.93 -15.77
CA PHE A 135 2.74 -3.82 -17.02
C PHE A 135 4.24 -3.56 -16.81
N ILE A 136 4.64 -3.07 -15.64
CA ILE A 136 6.04 -2.80 -15.31
C ILE A 136 6.69 -4.12 -14.90
N ARG A 137 7.80 -4.48 -15.53
CA ARG A 137 8.57 -5.67 -15.18
C ARG A 137 9.29 -5.47 -13.84
N GLU A 138 9.32 -6.53 -13.04
CA GLU A 138 10.06 -6.57 -11.79
C GLU A 138 11.55 -6.24 -12.02
N PRO A 139 12.15 -5.37 -11.18
CA PRO A 139 13.54 -4.98 -11.35
C PRO A 139 14.50 -6.12 -10.97
N SER A 140 15.50 -6.37 -11.81
CA SER A 140 16.53 -7.38 -11.55
C SER A 140 17.71 -6.87 -10.69
N ARG A 141 17.85 -5.54 -10.51
CA ARG A 141 19.01 -4.96 -9.81
C ARG A 141 18.81 -4.98 -8.28
N PRO A 142 19.81 -5.41 -7.48
CA PRO A 142 19.67 -5.56 -6.02
C PRO A 142 19.20 -4.30 -5.28
N TRP A 143 19.71 -3.13 -5.67
CA TRP A 143 19.32 -1.86 -5.03
C TRP A 143 17.87 -1.46 -5.34
N LEU A 144 17.37 -1.77 -6.54
CA LEU A 144 15.97 -1.53 -6.90
C LEU A 144 15.06 -2.52 -6.16
N ARG A 145 15.44 -3.79 -6.06
CA ARG A 145 14.69 -4.78 -5.27
C ARG A 145 14.60 -4.36 -3.81
N TRP A 146 15.71 -3.90 -3.24
CA TRP A 146 15.71 -3.27 -1.93
C TRP A 146 14.74 -2.10 -1.90
N LEU A 147 14.85 -1.11 -2.80
CA LEU A 147 13.97 0.06 -2.84
C LEU A 147 12.47 -0.32 -2.88
N PHE A 148 12.09 -1.42 -3.51
CA PHE A 148 10.70 -1.84 -3.63
C PHE A 148 10.22 -2.88 -2.60
N PHE A 149 11.03 -3.22 -1.58
CA PHE A 149 10.74 -4.28 -0.59
C PHE A 149 10.60 -5.70 -1.20
N LEU A 150 11.35 -6.02 -2.26
CA LEU A 150 11.36 -7.36 -2.84
C LEU A 150 12.49 -8.21 -2.23
N ALA A 151 12.21 -9.50 -2.04
CA ALA A 151 13.21 -10.47 -1.59
C ALA A 151 14.39 -10.53 -2.58
N PRO A 152 15.63 -10.82 -2.12
CA PRO A 152 16.76 -11.11 -3.02
C PRO A 152 16.39 -12.20 -4.04
N SER A 153 16.83 -12.06 -5.29
CA SER A 153 16.51 -13.03 -6.37
C SER A 153 17.33 -14.34 -6.31
N ASP A 154 17.99 -14.66 -5.19
CA ASP A 154 18.94 -15.76 -5.17
C ASP A 154 18.20 -17.12 -5.15
N PRO A 155 18.41 -18.00 -6.15
CA PRO A 155 17.76 -19.31 -6.21
C PRO A 155 18.26 -20.31 -5.15
N ASN A 156 19.26 -19.95 -4.35
CA ASN A 156 19.80 -20.78 -3.26
C ASN A 156 19.22 -20.44 -1.87
N ASP A 157 18.39 -19.40 -1.74
CA ASP A 157 17.90 -18.96 -0.42
C ASP A 157 16.66 -19.74 0.07
N SER A 158 16.08 -20.60 -0.77
CA SER A 158 14.94 -21.45 -0.38
C SER A 158 15.29 -22.62 0.55
N GLU A 159 16.57 -22.85 0.85
CA GLU A 159 17.00 -23.97 1.72
C GLU A 159 17.62 -23.53 3.07
N MET A 160 17.72 -22.23 3.35
CA MET A 160 18.31 -21.72 4.60
C MET A 160 17.29 -21.10 5.57
N GLU A 161 16.02 -21.50 5.52
CA GLU A 161 15.07 -21.23 6.61
C GLU A 161 15.07 -22.39 7.63
N SER A 162 16.15 -22.58 8.40
CA SER A 162 16.04 -23.34 9.66
C SER A 162 17.23 -23.20 10.60
N GLU A 163 17.57 -21.99 11.05
CA GLU A 163 18.20 -21.86 12.38
C GLU A 163 17.37 -20.97 13.30
N LYS A 164 17.09 -21.55 14.47
CA LYS A 164 16.08 -21.15 15.45
C LYS A 164 16.48 -19.86 16.17
N GLU A 165 16.07 -18.71 15.65
CA GLU A 165 15.93 -17.52 16.50
C GLU A 165 14.60 -17.56 17.29
N PRO A 166 14.57 -17.10 18.55
CA PRO A 166 13.35 -17.07 19.35
C PRO A 166 12.29 -16.22 18.64
N ARG A 167 11.17 -16.87 18.32
CA ARG A 167 10.06 -16.42 17.46
C ARG A 167 9.54 -15.00 17.77
N ASP A 168 9.70 -14.54 19.01
CA ASP A 168 9.25 -13.22 19.46
C ASP A 168 10.25 -12.09 19.16
N LYS A 169 11.57 -12.36 19.16
CA LYS A 169 12.59 -11.37 18.79
C LYS A 169 12.67 -11.16 17.28
N ALA A 170 12.54 -12.25 16.50
CA ALA A 170 12.55 -12.20 15.04
C ALA A 170 11.36 -11.39 14.48
N ARG A 171 10.16 -11.54 15.05
CA ARG A 171 8.96 -10.81 14.63
C ARG A 171 9.07 -9.31 14.92
N THR A 172 9.60 -8.93 16.09
CA THR A 172 9.73 -7.53 16.49
C THR A 172 10.83 -6.81 15.68
N SER A 173 11.96 -7.50 15.44
CA SER A 173 13.04 -7.01 14.56
C SER A 173 12.56 -6.78 13.12
N SER A 174 11.73 -7.70 12.60
CA SER A 174 11.18 -7.61 11.24
C SER A 174 10.23 -6.42 11.05
N VAL A 175 9.33 -6.17 12.00
CA VAL A 175 8.42 -5.01 11.95
C VAL A 175 9.19 -3.70 12.06
N PHE A 176 10.13 -3.62 13.01
CA PHE A 176 10.97 -2.42 13.16
C PHE A 176 11.78 -2.13 11.90
N ASN A 177 12.41 -3.16 11.30
CA ASN A 177 13.14 -3.01 10.05
C ASN A 177 12.21 -2.51 8.92
N THR A 178 10.97 -3.01 8.84
CA THR A 178 9.98 -2.54 7.86
C THR A 178 9.62 -1.06 8.06
N ILE A 179 9.45 -0.62 9.31
CA ILE A 179 9.18 0.79 9.64
C ILE A 179 10.37 1.66 9.26
N VAL A 180 11.58 1.30 9.67
CA VAL A 180 12.80 2.06 9.36
C VAL A 180 12.99 2.15 7.84
N GLN A 181 12.81 1.05 7.14
CA GLN A 181 12.87 1.00 5.69
C GLN A 181 11.79 1.87 5.02
N GLY A 182 10.56 1.86 5.54
CA GLY A 182 9.49 2.73 5.06
C GLY A 182 9.84 4.20 5.24
N ALA A 183 10.29 4.56 6.44
CA ALA A 183 10.70 5.92 6.76
C ALA A 183 11.88 6.38 5.89
N LEU A 184 12.85 5.52 5.61
CA LEU A 184 13.99 5.84 4.75
C LEU A 184 13.55 6.17 3.30
N ARG A 185 12.54 5.49 2.76
CA ARG A 185 12.03 5.75 1.40
C ARG A 185 11.20 7.03 1.34
N GLY A 186 10.35 7.26 2.35
CA GLY A 186 9.70 8.56 2.54
C GLY A 186 10.73 9.68 2.66
N PHE A 187 11.83 9.44 3.39
CA PHE A 187 12.94 10.39 3.53
C PHE A 187 13.69 10.64 2.21
N MET A 188 13.86 9.64 1.34
CA MET A 188 14.46 9.86 0.01
C MET A 188 13.64 10.86 -0.82
N LEU A 189 12.31 10.75 -0.79
CA LEU A 189 11.43 11.75 -1.43
C LEU A 189 11.49 13.10 -0.71
N ALA A 190 11.65 13.11 0.62
CA ALA A 190 11.86 14.34 1.38
C ALA A 190 13.12 15.08 0.95
N VAL A 191 14.23 14.37 0.70
CA VAL A 191 15.49 14.99 0.25
C VAL A 191 15.28 15.69 -1.09
N VAL A 192 14.61 15.05 -2.05
CA VAL A 192 14.28 15.66 -3.34
C VAL A 192 13.36 16.87 -3.15
N GLY A 193 12.29 16.72 -2.36
CA GLY A 193 11.37 17.80 -2.03
C GLY A 193 12.05 18.97 -1.32
N PHE A 194 13.03 18.70 -0.45
CA PHE A 194 13.81 19.71 0.26
C PHE A 194 14.63 20.55 -0.72
N PHE A 195 15.41 19.92 -1.59
CA PHE A 195 16.22 20.66 -2.57
C PHE A 195 15.37 21.44 -3.59
N LEU A 196 14.15 21.00 -3.87
CA LEU A 196 13.25 21.70 -4.80
C LEU A 196 12.48 22.84 -4.11
N LEU A 197 11.79 22.56 -3.01
CA LEU A 197 10.80 23.46 -2.43
C LEU A 197 11.38 24.35 -1.34
N TRP A 198 12.38 23.89 -0.57
CA TRP A 198 12.96 24.69 0.51
C TRP A 198 13.64 25.98 0.00
N PRO A 199 14.55 25.96 -1.01
CA PRO A 199 15.19 27.20 -1.46
C PRO A 199 14.19 28.16 -2.12
N VAL A 200 13.20 27.64 -2.85
CA VAL A 200 12.12 28.45 -3.43
C VAL A 200 11.29 29.10 -2.33
N SER A 201 10.95 28.34 -1.29
CA SER A 201 10.21 28.83 -0.11
C SER A 201 10.96 29.95 0.60
N VAL A 202 12.25 29.74 0.88
CA VAL A 202 13.12 30.75 1.49
C VAL A 202 13.20 31.99 0.60
N GLY A 203 13.39 31.81 -0.71
CA GLY A 203 13.42 32.92 -1.67
C GLY A 203 12.15 33.76 -1.65
N ILE A 204 10.97 33.14 -1.72
CA ILE A 204 9.68 33.84 -1.64
C ILE A 204 9.54 34.59 -0.32
N LEU A 205 9.90 33.94 0.79
CA LEU A 205 9.86 34.53 2.12
C LEU A 205 10.77 35.77 2.22
N THR A 206 11.98 35.75 1.65
CA THR A 206 12.86 36.94 1.62
C THR A 206 12.28 38.14 0.86
N VAL A 207 11.34 37.92 -0.06
CA VAL A 207 10.66 38.99 -0.81
C VAL A 207 9.50 39.57 -0.01
N VAL A 208 8.79 38.74 0.77
CA VAL A 208 7.61 39.15 1.54
C VAL A 208 7.99 39.73 2.91
N GLY A 209 9.10 39.28 3.51
CA GLY A 209 9.53 39.70 4.83
C GLY A 209 10.18 41.08 4.88
N GLU A 210 10.07 41.75 6.02
CA GLU A 210 10.76 43.02 6.28
C GLU A 210 12.17 42.75 6.80
N ARG A 211 13.17 43.36 6.18
CA ARG A 211 14.56 43.16 6.57
C ARG A 211 14.88 43.96 7.84
N GLU A 212 15.21 43.27 8.93
CA GLU A 212 15.55 43.85 10.24
C GLU A 212 16.75 43.12 10.86
N GLY A 213 17.81 43.85 11.22
CA GLY A 213 18.92 43.29 12.00
C GLY A 213 19.68 42.12 11.35
N GLY A 214 19.63 41.99 10.02
CA GLY A 214 20.29 40.90 9.28
C GLY A 214 19.43 39.66 9.04
N ASP A 215 18.16 39.67 9.45
CA ASP A 215 17.16 38.63 9.17
C ASP A 215 15.89 39.26 8.57
N TRP A 216 14.91 38.43 8.19
CA TRP A 216 13.60 38.85 7.72
C TRP A 216 12.55 38.57 8.80
N ARG A 217 11.77 39.60 9.13
CA ARG A 217 10.71 39.57 10.12
C ARG A 217 9.35 39.61 9.46
N TYR A 218 8.38 38.92 10.08
CA TYR A 218 6.98 38.89 9.66
C TYR A 218 6.11 39.39 10.79
N GLN A 219 5.48 40.55 10.59
CA GLN A 219 4.53 41.12 11.55
C GLN A 219 3.13 40.53 11.37
N ASP A 220 2.80 40.11 10.15
CA ASP A 220 1.50 39.57 9.79
C ASP A 220 1.30 38.15 10.29
N ARG A 221 0.27 37.97 11.11
CA ARG A 221 -0.17 36.69 11.65
C ARG A 221 -0.83 35.77 10.64
N TRP A 222 -0.79 36.06 9.34
CA TRP A 222 -1.37 35.22 8.28
C TRP A 222 -0.31 34.67 7.31
N VAL A 223 0.81 35.38 7.16
CA VAL A 223 1.88 34.98 6.24
C VAL A 223 2.41 33.58 6.56
N PRO A 224 2.73 33.23 7.81
CA PRO A 224 3.23 31.89 8.14
C PRO A 224 2.21 30.77 7.87
N GLN A 225 0.91 31.00 8.13
CA GLN A 225 -0.13 29.99 7.94
C GLN A 225 -0.42 29.76 6.45
N VAL A 226 -0.51 30.83 5.66
CA VAL A 226 -0.68 30.74 4.21
C VAL A 226 0.55 30.08 3.58
N PHE A 227 1.75 30.48 4.00
CA PHE A 227 3.00 29.85 3.57
C PHE A 227 2.99 28.33 3.83
N LYS A 228 2.65 27.93 5.05
CA LYS A 228 2.52 26.52 5.45
C LYS A 228 1.49 25.76 4.62
N ALA A 229 0.33 26.36 4.38
CA ALA A 229 -0.71 25.75 3.56
C ALA A 229 -0.22 25.50 2.13
N ILE A 230 0.41 26.50 1.52
CA ILE A 230 0.93 26.40 0.15
C ILE A 230 2.06 25.37 0.08
N LEU A 231 3.04 25.44 0.99
CA LEU A 231 4.14 24.49 1.04
C LEU A 231 3.65 23.05 1.20
N GLY A 232 2.76 22.83 2.18
CA GLY A 232 2.17 21.52 2.44
C GLY A 232 1.35 21.00 1.27
N GLY A 233 0.54 21.87 0.64
CA GLY A 233 -0.27 21.53 -0.52
C GLY A 233 0.57 21.17 -1.75
N VAL A 234 1.54 22.02 -2.11
CA VAL A 234 2.44 21.78 -3.25
C VAL A 234 3.27 20.52 -3.02
N LEU A 235 3.78 20.31 -1.80
CA LEU A 235 4.50 19.10 -1.46
C LEU A 235 3.61 17.87 -1.60
N GLY A 236 2.36 17.92 -1.10
CA GLY A 236 1.37 16.87 -1.30
C GLY A 236 1.19 16.56 -2.78
N LEU A 237 0.79 17.55 -3.57
CA LEU A 237 0.56 17.42 -5.01
C LEU A 237 1.71 16.73 -5.76
N LEU A 238 2.96 17.01 -5.38
CA LEU A 238 4.14 16.46 -6.04
C LEU A 238 4.52 15.06 -5.53
N THR A 239 4.26 14.75 -4.27
CA THR A 239 4.79 13.53 -3.63
C THR A 239 3.78 12.40 -3.53
N THR A 240 2.51 12.69 -3.22
CA THR A 240 1.49 11.64 -3.04
C THR A 240 1.22 10.84 -4.31
N PRO A 241 1.10 11.43 -5.53
CA PRO A 241 0.92 10.64 -6.75
C PRO A 241 2.08 9.67 -7.01
N LEU A 242 3.31 10.12 -6.71
CA LEU A 242 4.51 9.30 -6.89
C LEU A 242 4.54 8.13 -5.90
N MET A 243 4.16 8.37 -4.65
CA MET A 243 4.06 7.32 -3.62
C MET A 243 2.94 6.33 -3.95
N ALA A 244 1.77 6.80 -4.37
CA ALA A 244 0.65 5.95 -4.80
C ALA A 244 1.05 5.07 -5.99
N LEU A 245 1.71 5.64 -7.01
CA LEU A 245 2.24 4.87 -8.13
C LEU A 245 3.22 3.80 -7.69
N PHE A 246 4.16 4.14 -6.81
CA PHE A 246 5.12 3.18 -6.26
C PHE A 246 4.41 1.99 -5.62
N TRP A 247 3.41 2.24 -4.76
CA TRP A 247 2.67 1.18 -4.08
C TRP A 247 1.79 0.36 -5.02
N LEU A 248 1.16 0.99 -6.02
CA LEU A 248 0.35 0.29 -7.03
C LEU A 248 1.19 -0.64 -7.92
N VAL A 249 2.42 -0.23 -8.26
CA VAL A 249 3.37 -1.05 -9.01
C VAL A 249 3.84 -2.23 -8.16
N LYS A 250 4.21 -1.97 -6.91
CA LYS A 250 4.61 -3.03 -5.97
C LYS A 250 3.49 -4.06 -5.78
N ALA A 251 2.25 -3.60 -5.57
CA ALA A 251 1.09 -4.49 -5.45
C ALA A 251 0.84 -5.32 -6.72
N GLY A 252 1.21 -4.78 -7.89
CA GLY A 252 1.14 -5.51 -9.16
C GLY A 252 2.14 -6.64 -9.28
N TRP A 253 3.35 -6.47 -8.74
CA TRP A 253 4.36 -7.53 -8.67
C TRP A 253 3.95 -8.62 -7.69
N GLU A 254 3.57 -8.27 -6.47
CA GLU A 254 3.11 -9.23 -5.46
C GLU A 254 1.91 -10.06 -5.97
N GLY A 255 0.95 -9.41 -6.62
CA GLY A 255 -0.20 -10.09 -7.21
C GLY A 255 0.17 -11.01 -8.40
N ASN A 256 1.24 -10.72 -9.15
CA ASN A 256 1.72 -11.59 -10.22
C ASN A 256 2.45 -12.83 -9.67
N ASP A 257 3.22 -12.69 -8.60
CA ASP A 257 3.97 -13.77 -7.96
C ASP A 257 3.04 -14.78 -7.27
N GLU A 258 2.03 -14.30 -6.56
CA GLU A 258 1.01 -15.18 -5.96
C GLU A 258 0.32 -16.06 -7.02
N ARG A 259 0.09 -15.50 -8.21
CA ARG A 259 -0.54 -16.21 -9.32
C ARG A 259 0.38 -17.18 -10.01
N SER A 260 1.64 -16.82 -10.22
CA SER A 260 2.63 -17.72 -10.83
C SER A 260 2.83 -18.95 -9.92
N ASN A 261 2.92 -18.73 -8.61
CA ASN A 261 2.99 -19.78 -7.60
C ASN A 261 1.74 -20.65 -7.58
N ALA A 262 0.54 -20.06 -7.59
CA ALA A 262 -0.71 -20.82 -7.64
C ALA A 262 -0.82 -21.70 -8.90
N ARG A 263 -0.38 -21.19 -10.07
CA ARG A 263 -0.35 -21.97 -11.32
C ARG A 263 0.64 -23.13 -11.25
N ASN A 264 1.84 -22.89 -10.72
CA ASN A 264 2.87 -23.92 -10.58
C ASN A 264 2.42 -25.03 -9.61
N SER A 265 1.85 -24.67 -8.46
CA SER A 265 1.31 -25.63 -7.49
C SER A 265 0.21 -26.51 -8.09
N ARG A 266 -0.72 -25.92 -8.88
CA ARG A 266 -1.74 -26.69 -9.61
C ARG A 266 -1.10 -27.65 -10.62
N ARG A 267 -0.13 -27.18 -11.41
CA ARG A 267 0.59 -28.00 -12.39
C ARG A 267 1.31 -29.19 -11.74
N SER A 268 1.99 -28.96 -10.62
CA SER A 268 2.68 -30.03 -9.86
C SER A 268 1.68 -31.05 -9.30
N ARG A 269 0.51 -30.61 -8.84
CA ARG A 269 -0.54 -31.50 -8.36
C ARG A 269 -1.09 -32.40 -9.46
N TYR A 270 -1.32 -31.85 -10.66
CA TYR A 270 -1.75 -32.66 -11.81
C TYR A 270 -0.69 -33.66 -12.26
N ALA A 271 0.59 -33.26 -12.26
CA ALA A 271 1.70 -34.16 -12.58
C ALA A 271 1.80 -35.33 -11.58
N GLN A 272 1.60 -35.06 -10.28
CA GLN A 272 1.58 -36.11 -9.25
C GLN A 272 0.40 -37.08 -9.43
N ILE A 273 -0.80 -36.56 -9.73
CA ILE A 273 -1.98 -37.40 -9.97
C ILE A 273 -1.74 -38.33 -11.16
N GLN A 274 -1.22 -37.81 -12.27
CA GLN A 274 -0.91 -38.63 -13.46
C GLN A 274 0.15 -39.70 -13.18
N ALA A 275 1.19 -39.37 -12.40
CA ALA A 275 2.21 -40.34 -12.01
C ALA A 275 1.63 -41.48 -11.13
N LEU A 276 0.70 -41.17 -10.23
CA LEU A 276 0.00 -42.16 -9.41
C LEU A 276 -0.89 -43.06 -10.26
N GLU A 277 -1.65 -42.50 -11.21
CA GLU A 277 -2.48 -43.26 -12.14
C GLU A 277 -1.65 -44.22 -13.01
N GLN A 278 -0.51 -43.76 -13.53
CA GLN A 278 0.42 -44.61 -14.30
C GLN A 278 1.00 -45.74 -13.45
N THR A 279 1.37 -45.46 -12.20
CA THR A 279 1.90 -46.47 -11.28
C THR A 279 0.85 -47.53 -10.96
N GLN A 280 -0.40 -47.12 -10.72
CA GLN A 280 -1.51 -48.05 -10.48
C GLN A 280 -1.81 -48.91 -11.72
N ALA A 281 -1.82 -48.31 -12.92
CA ALA A 281 -2.03 -49.04 -14.17
C ALA A 281 -0.93 -50.08 -14.43
N MET A 282 0.33 -49.77 -14.11
CA MET A 282 1.44 -50.73 -14.24
C MET A 282 1.38 -51.87 -13.22
N SER A 283 0.83 -51.64 -12.02
CA SER A 283 0.69 -52.69 -11.00
C SER A 283 -0.48 -53.66 -11.26
N ALA A 284 -1.37 -53.32 -12.19
CA ALA A 284 -2.55 -54.10 -12.53
C ALA A 284 -2.35 -55.05 -13.74
N VAL A 285 -1.15 -55.04 -14.34
CA VAL A 285 -0.72 -55.91 -15.47
C VAL A 285 0.26 -56.94 -14.94
#